data_AF-A0A3D1VR71-F1
#
_entry.id   AF-A0A3D1VR71-F1
#
_cell.length_a   1.000
_cell.length_b   1.000
_cell.length_c   1.000
_cell.angle_alpha   90.00
_cell.angle_beta   90.00
_cell.angle_gamma   90.00
#
_symmetry.space_group_name_H-M   'P 1'
#
loop_
_entity.id
_entity.type
_entity.pdbx_description
1 polymer ?
#
loop_
_entity_poly.entity_id
_entity_poly.type
_entity_poly.pdbx_seq_one_letter_code
_entity_poly.pdbx_strand_id
1 'polypeptide(L)'
;MKKALSPSAAEKLRFAAAVLPLSLAVCLAIPEMGFLSSFPFIVLIPFGVAFYYDEPLFLSITGALSAAIVSIAADKNGVYTVWFVIISVVVILLSVFAARLIKEHNRQRIRLRIVLAYLLLIAMCVGYGFCLGNPVLALLSRNHVKNYLKTNYSTETFSSICPGYDVMQGAYIHSCAVHTNGEIHTVQVITKGKTVLEDGYFDYVSGRTVDRARTELMTVIRTVTDSPLTPYTTPSVNGPDALTETLSSDGDNLFLYPYLNHYIAFDFETPIQSQFSDACEPIVKAILESGISFSSITFFGGKGQKTNTFMYQLTITPETDVTTVSYQVIPFDEEAYQELQNP
;
A
#
# COMPACT_ATOMS: atom_id res chain seq x y z
N MET A 1 -26.39 -42.69 33.76
CA MET A 1 -25.93 -41.30 33.50
C MET A 1 -24.83 -40.96 34.50
N LYS A 2 -23.56 -40.90 34.07
CA LYS A 2 -22.47 -40.40 34.92
C LYS A 2 -22.63 -38.88 35.02
N LYS A 3 -22.95 -38.38 36.22
CA LYS A 3 -22.96 -36.95 36.51
C LYS A 3 -21.52 -36.46 36.37
N ALA A 4 -21.24 -35.66 35.34
CA ALA A 4 -19.95 -35.00 35.21
C ALA A 4 -19.74 -34.11 36.43
N LEU A 5 -18.77 -34.45 37.28
CA LEU A 5 -18.36 -33.62 38.40
C LEU A 5 -17.90 -32.28 37.85
N SER A 6 -18.47 -31.18 38.36
CA SER A 6 -18.04 -29.84 37.98
C SER A 6 -16.58 -29.66 38.35
N PRO A 7 -15.72 -29.13 37.45
CA PRO A 7 -14.32 -28.93 37.75
C PRO A 7 -14.16 -28.03 38.98
N SER A 8 -13.21 -28.40 39.83
CA SER A 8 -12.86 -27.63 41.03
C SER A 8 -12.45 -26.21 40.66
N ALA A 9 -12.56 -25.26 41.60
CA ALA A 9 -12.15 -23.88 41.36
C ALA A 9 -10.67 -23.76 40.94
N ALA A 10 -9.82 -24.66 41.43
CA ALA A 10 -8.40 -24.75 41.05
C ALA A 10 -8.20 -25.20 39.60
N GLU A 11 -8.99 -26.14 39.11
CA GLU A 11 -8.94 -26.59 37.71
C GLU A 11 -9.43 -25.50 36.75
N LYS A 12 -10.49 -24.76 37.12
CA LYS A 12 -10.98 -23.61 36.35
C LYS A 12 -9.92 -22.50 36.26
N LEU A 13 -9.25 -22.20 37.38
CA LEU A 13 -8.18 -21.19 37.43
C LEU A 13 -6.98 -21.61 36.57
N ARG A 14 -6.58 -22.89 36.63
CA ARG A 14 -5.51 -23.46 35.82
C ARG A 14 -5.83 -23.41 34.32
N PHE A 15 -7.06 -23.76 33.95
CA PHE A 15 -7.54 -23.68 32.57
C PHE A 15 -7.49 -22.23 32.05
N ALA A 16 -8.01 -21.27 32.82
CA ALA A 16 -7.96 -19.85 32.44
C ALA A 16 -6.53 -19.33 32.30
N ALA A 17 -5.63 -19.74 33.20
CA ALA A 17 -4.22 -19.35 33.19
C ALA A 17 -3.43 -19.88 31.97
N ALA A 18 -3.91 -20.93 31.30
CA ALA A 18 -3.31 -21.44 30.06
C ALA A 18 -3.99 -20.86 28.80
N VAL A 19 -5.32 -20.77 28.79
CA VAL A 19 -6.10 -20.36 27.61
C VAL A 19 -5.90 -18.88 27.30
N LEU A 20 -5.95 -18.01 28.31
CA LEU A 20 -5.94 -16.56 28.07
C LEU A 20 -4.60 -16.07 27.49
N PRO A 21 -3.42 -16.50 28.00
CA PRO A 21 -2.15 -16.13 27.38
C PRO A 21 -1.98 -16.71 25.97
N LEU A 22 -2.41 -17.95 25.71
CA LEU A 22 -2.33 -18.54 24.37
C LEU A 22 -3.18 -17.77 23.36
N SER A 23 -4.42 -17.43 23.71
CA SER A 23 -5.28 -16.59 22.88
C SER A 23 -4.68 -15.22 22.64
N LEU A 24 -4.12 -14.59 23.68
CA LEU A 24 -3.44 -13.30 23.55
C LEU A 24 -2.22 -13.39 22.62
N ALA A 25 -1.41 -14.44 22.74
CA ALA A 25 -0.22 -14.65 21.91
C ALA A 25 -0.58 -14.74 20.41
N VAL A 26 -1.66 -15.46 20.10
CA VAL A 26 -2.20 -15.57 18.75
C VAL A 26 -2.77 -14.23 18.27
N CYS A 27 -3.55 -13.53 19.11
CA CYS A 27 -4.07 -12.21 18.76
C CYS A 27 -2.95 -11.23 18.42
N LEU A 28 -1.89 -11.21 19.23
CA LEU A 28 -0.76 -10.30 19.04
C LEU A 28 0.05 -10.61 17.78
N ALA A 29 -0.03 -11.83 17.24
CA ALA A 29 0.67 -12.21 16.02
C ALA A 29 -0.05 -11.80 14.73
N ILE A 30 -1.27 -11.24 14.83
CA ILE A 30 -2.00 -10.71 13.67
C ILE A 30 -1.28 -9.45 13.14
N PRO A 31 -0.99 -9.34 11.83
CA PRO A 31 -0.29 -8.19 11.25
C PRO A 31 -0.94 -6.83 11.59
N GLU A 32 -2.27 -6.78 11.70
CA GLU A 32 -3.06 -5.60 12.05
C GLU A 32 -2.77 -5.06 13.46
N MET A 33 -2.14 -5.86 14.34
CA MET A 33 -1.63 -5.39 15.64
C MET A 33 -0.37 -4.52 15.51
N GLY A 34 0.11 -4.29 14.28
CA GLY A 34 1.18 -3.36 13.97
C GLY A 34 2.51 -3.80 14.57
N PHE A 35 3.18 -2.88 15.26
CA PHE A 35 4.48 -3.17 15.87
C PHE A 35 4.44 -4.33 16.88
N LEU A 36 3.29 -4.59 17.54
CA LEU A 36 3.18 -5.71 18.49
C LEU A 36 3.30 -7.07 17.80
N SER A 37 2.91 -7.16 16.53
CA SER A 37 3.02 -8.38 15.71
C SER A 37 4.45 -8.75 15.33
N SER A 38 5.39 -7.82 15.47
CA SER A 38 6.82 -8.11 15.25
C SER A 38 7.51 -8.74 16.45
N PHE A 39 6.85 -8.78 17.63
CA PHE A 39 7.37 -9.52 18.77
C PHE A 39 6.99 -11.01 18.65
N PRO A 40 7.91 -11.95 18.91
CA PRO A 40 7.65 -13.38 18.79
C PRO A 40 6.83 -13.93 19.98
N PHE A 41 5.74 -13.25 20.37
CA PHE A 41 4.89 -13.64 21.50
C PHE A 41 4.25 -15.02 21.27
N ILE A 42 3.92 -15.35 20.03
CA ILE A 42 3.43 -16.69 19.64
C ILE A 42 4.47 -17.80 19.82
N VAL A 43 5.74 -17.46 20.01
CA VAL A 43 6.80 -18.41 20.41
C VAL A 43 6.98 -18.40 21.93
N LEU A 44 7.19 -17.20 22.49
CA LEU A 44 7.61 -17.03 23.89
C LEU A 44 6.50 -17.37 24.89
N ILE A 45 5.24 -16.99 24.62
CA ILE A 45 4.13 -17.22 25.54
C ILE A 45 3.79 -18.71 25.62
N PRO A 46 3.60 -19.45 24.50
CA PRO A 46 3.35 -20.89 24.58
C PRO A 46 4.50 -21.66 25.22
N PHE A 47 5.75 -21.28 24.98
CA PHE A 47 6.90 -21.85 25.67
C PHE A 47 6.81 -21.65 27.20
N GLY A 48 6.55 -20.41 27.64
CA GLY A 48 6.39 -20.08 29.05
C GLY A 48 5.23 -20.84 29.71
N VAL A 49 4.06 -20.88 29.06
CA VAL A 49 2.90 -21.63 29.56
C VAL A 49 3.22 -23.13 29.66
N ALA A 50 3.84 -23.72 28.64
CA ALA A 50 4.26 -25.13 28.65
C ALA A 50 5.34 -25.42 29.69
N PHE A 51 6.09 -24.41 30.14
CA PHE A 51 7.04 -24.55 31.23
C PHE A 51 6.37 -24.67 32.61
N TYR A 52 5.13 -24.24 32.77
CA TYR A 52 4.37 -24.39 34.03
C TYR A 52 3.21 -25.38 33.93
N TYR A 53 2.75 -25.68 32.72
CA TYR A 53 1.62 -26.57 32.46
C TYR A 53 2.09 -27.84 31.74
N ASP A 54 1.83 -29.02 32.29
CA ASP A 54 2.40 -30.30 31.82
C ASP A 54 1.56 -31.06 30.78
N GLU A 55 0.45 -30.48 30.32
CA GLU A 55 -0.47 -31.10 29.36
C GLU A 55 -0.29 -30.51 27.94
N PRO A 56 0.62 -31.03 27.11
CA PRO A 56 0.95 -30.46 25.80
C PRO A 56 -0.23 -30.56 24.82
N LEU A 57 -1.01 -31.62 24.94
CA LEU A 57 -2.14 -31.90 24.06
C LEU A 57 -3.25 -30.88 24.31
N PHE A 58 -3.47 -30.52 25.58
CA PHE A 58 -4.36 -29.43 25.95
C PHE A 58 -3.89 -28.10 25.35
N LEU A 59 -2.63 -27.72 25.58
CA LEU A 59 -2.08 -26.46 25.06
C LEU A 59 -2.14 -26.37 23.52
N SER A 60 -1.93 -27.50 22.83
CA SER A 60 -1.98 -27.56 21.37
C SER A 60 -3.40 -27.39 20.83
N ILE A 61 -4.38 -28.06 21.44
CA ILE A 61 -5.80 -27.93 21.06
C ILE A 61 -6.28 -26.51 21.34
N THR A 62 -5.98 -25.97 22.50
CA THR A 62 -6.33 -24.59 22.85
C THR A 62 -5.70 -23.60 21.89
N GLY A 63 -4.39 -23.74 21.61
CA GLY A 63 -3.69 -22.90 20.65
C GLY A 63 -4.30 -22.95 19.25
N ALA A 64 -4.66 -24.14 18.77
CA ALA A 64 -5.33 -24.33 17.47
C ALA A 64 -6.71 -23.66 17.43
N LEU A 65 -7.52 -23.84 18.48
CA LEU A 65 -8.84 -23.21 18.59
C LEU A 65 -8.72 -21.69 18.67
N SER A 66 -7.78 -21.16 19.46
CA SER A 66 -7.50 -19.73 19.52
C SER A 66 -7.08 -19.19 18.15
N ALA A 67 -6.16 -19.86 17.45
CA ALA A 67 -5.76 -19.49 16.09
C ALA A 67 -6.95 -19.47 15.12
N ALA A 68 -7.81 -20.47 15.17
CA ALA A 68 -9.00 -20.52 14.31
C ALA A 68 -9.97 -19.37 14.61
N ILE A 69 -10.31 -19.14 15.89
CA ILE A 69 -11.25 -18.09 16.30
C ILE A 69 -10.72 -16.71 15.93
N VAL A 70 -9.46 -16.44 16.28
CA VAL A 70 -8.81 -15.15 16.02
C VAL A 70 -8.73 -14.87 14.53
N SER A 71 -8.39 -15.89 13.75
CA SER A 71 -8.27 -15.74 12.31
C SER A 71 -9.60 -15.53 11.60
N ILE A 72 -10.66 -16.24 12.01
CA ILE A 72 -12.03 -16.02 11.49
C ILE A 72 -12.50 -14.60 11.83
N ALA A 73 -12.12 -14.08 12.98
CA ALA A 73 -12.46 -12.72 13.37
C ALA A 73 -11.68 -11.65 12.58
N ALA A 74 -10.45 -11.96 12.15
CA ALA A 74 -9.58 -11.03 11.44
C ALA A 74 -9.80 -11.01 9.91
N ASP A 75 -10.00 -12.17 9.28
CA ASP A 75 -10.06 -12.30 7.81
C ASP A 75 -11.49 -12.62 7.33
N LYS A 76 -12.10 -11.69 6.58
CA LYS A 76 -13.43 -11.87 5.98
C LYS A 76 -13.44 -12.80 4.76
N ASN A 77 -12.30 -13.04 4.12
CA ASN A 77 -12.19 -13.78 2.85
C ASN A 77 -11.67 -15.22 3.03
N GLY A 78 -11.23 -15.61 4.24
CA GLY A 78 -11.00 -16.99 4.68
C GLY A 78 -9.74 -17.70 4.15
N VAL A 79 -9.10 -17.20 3.09
CA VAL A 79 -7.92 -17.85 2.49
C VAL A 79 -6.68 -17.71 3.38
N TYR A 80 -6.49 -16.56 4.02
CA TYR A 80 -5.38 -16.36 4.96
C TYR A 80 -5.61 -17.14 6.25
N THR A 81 -6.87 -17.46 6.54
CA THR A 81 -7.24 -18.14 7.78
C THR A 81 -6.66 -19.53 7.91
N VAL A 82 -6.70 -20.33 6.85
CA VAL A 82 -6.18 -21.70 6.89
C VAL A 82 -4.67 -21.70 7.13
N TRP A 83 -3.93 -20.84 6.43
CA TRP A 83 -2.48 -20.74 6.54
C TRP A 83 -2.03 -20.23 7.92
N PHE A 84 -2.68 -19.17 8.43
CA PHE A 84 -2.38 -18.63 9.75
C PHE A 84 -2.60 -19.67 10.85
N VAL A 85 -3.69 -20.44 10.79
CA VAL A 85 -3.97 -21.52 11.74
C VAL A 85 -2.89 -22.58 11.70
N ILE A 86 -2.51 -23.06 10.51
CA ILE A 86 -1.47 -24.10 10.35
C ILE A 86 -0.14 -23.62 10.95
N ILE A 87 0.30 -22.41 10.58
CA ILE A 87 1.57 -21.84 11.07
C ILE A 87 1.53 -21.67 12.58
N SER A 88 0.44 -21.10 13.12
CA SER A 88 0.27 -20.89 14.56
C SER A 88 0.34 -22.20 15.33
N VAL A 89 -0.32 -23.26 14.85
CA VAL A 89 -0.29 -24.59 15.49
C VAL A 89 1.11 -25.18 15.47
N VAL A 90 1.82 -25.11 14.34
CA VAL A 90 3.21 -25.61 14.24
C VAL A 90 4.12 -24.86 15.22
N VAL A 91 4.02 -23.54 15.28
CA VAL A 91 4.84 -22.71 16.18
C VAL A 91 4.52 -23.01 17.64
N ILE A 92 3.25 -23.17 18.01
CA ILE A 92 2.84 -23.55 19.37
C ILE A 92 3.40 -24.93 19.73
N LEU A 93 3.28 -25.92 18.83
CA LEU A 93 3.80 -27.28 19.06
C LEU A 93 5.31 -27.29 19.29
N LEU A 94 6.07 -26.55 18.48
CA LEU A 94 7.52 -26.43 18.62
C LEU A 94 7.91 -25.73 19.93
N SER A 95 7.15 -24.70 20.33
CA SER A 95 7.37 -23.99 21.60
C SER A 95 7.11 -24.89 22.81
N VAL A 96 6.03 -25.68 22.76
CA VAL A 96 5.69 -26.68 23.80
C VAL A 96 6.76 -27.78 23.85
N PHE A 97 7.25 -28.24 22.70
CA PHE A 97 8.32 -29.23 22.61
C PHE A 97 9.63 -28.70 23.23
N ALA A 98 10.00 -27.46 22.93
CA ALA A 98 11.17 -26.80 23.53
C ALA A 98 11.07 -26.74 25.06
N ALA A 99 9.91 -26.40 25.62
CA ALA A 99 9.69 -26.38 27.06
C ALA A 99 9.82 -27.78 27.69
N ARG A 100 9.29 -28.80 27.02
CA ARG A 100 9.38 -30.19 27.50
C ARG A 100 10.80 -30.75 27.49
N LEU A 101 11.62 -30.40 26.50
CA LEU A 101 13.03 -30.79 26.46
C LEU A 101 13.78 -30.35 27.73
N ILE A 102 13.43 -29.19 28.28
CA ILE A 102 14.05 -28.63 29.49
C ILE A 102 13.54 -29.35 30.76
N LYS A 103 12.25 -29.73 30.79
CA LYS A 103 11.62 -30.34 31.97
C LYS A 103 12.05 -31.78 32.25
N GLU A 104 12.38 -32.55 31.22
CA GLU A 104 12.68 -33.96 31.42
C GLU A 104 13.90 -34.20 32.34
N HIS A 105 13.67 -34.97 33.41
CA HIS A 105 14.61 -35.24 34.50
C HIS A 105 15.75 -36.24 34.17
N ASN A 106 16.22 -36.32 32.92
CA ASN A 106 17.37 -37.16 32.61
C ASN A 106 18.69 -36.42 32.90
N ARG A 107 19.26 -36.67 34.08
CA ARG A 107 20.49 -36.02 34.58
C ARG A 107 21.70 -36.13 33.64
N GLN A 108 21.81 -37.20 32.84
CA GLN A 108 22.99 -37.42 31.99
C GLN A 108 23.04 -36.52 30.75
N ARG A 109 21.89 -36.02 30.26
CA ARG A 109 21.83 -35.22 29.03
C ARG A 109 21.16 -33.86 29.19
N ILE A 110 20.94 -33.42 30.43
CA ILE A 110 20.20 -32.18 30.73
C ILE A 110 20.84 -30.95 30.07
N ARG A 111 22.18 -30.84 30.08
CA ARG A 111 22.90 -29.73 29.45
C ARG A 111 22.66 -29.68 27.94
N LEU A 112 22.78 -30.82 27.25
CA LEU A 112 22.55 -30.92 25.81
C LEU A 112 21.11 -30.53 25.43
N ARG A 113 20.13 -30.98 26.22
CA ARG A 113 18.71 -30.68 25.98
C ARG A 113 18.37 -29.21 26.17
N ILE A 114 18.94 -28.58 27.20
CA ILE A 114 18.80 -27.13 27.41
C ILE A 114 19.40 -26.38 26.21
N VAL A 115 20.59 -26.77 25.74
CA VAL A 115 21.22 -26.16 24.56
C VAL A 115 20.34 -26.33 23.32
N LEU A 116 19.80 -27.53 23.07
CA LEU A 116 18.90 -27.78 21.93
C LEU A 116 17.60 -26.98 22.03
N ALA A 117 17.00 -26.86 23.21
CA ALA A 117 15.80 -26.07 23.41
C ALA A 117 16.07 -24.57 23.18
N TYR A 118 17.21 -24.06 23.64
CA TYR A 118 17.64 -22.69 23.37
C TYR A 118 17.88 -22.44 21.88
N LEU A 119 18.59 -23.35 21.19
CA LEU A 119 18.82 -23.24 19.75
C LEU A 119 17.51 -23.27 18.96
N LEU A 120 16.55 -24.11 19.36
CA LEU A 120 15.23 -24.16 18.75
C LEU A 120 14.46 -22.85 18.95
N LEU A 121 14.44 -22.29 20.17
CA LEU A 121 13.81 -21.00 20.44
C LEU A 121 14.47 -19.86 19.65
N ILE A 122 15.80 -19.83 19.56
CA ILE A 122 16.52 -18.84 18.75
C ILE A 122 16.12 -18.99 17.28
N ALA A 123 16.13 -20.21 16.74
CA ALA A 123 15.74 -20.46 15.35
C ALA A 123 14.29 -20.03 15.06
N MET A 124 13.37 -20.28 16.00
CA MET A 124 11.97 -19.86 15.88
C MET A 124 11.83 -18.34 15.96
N CYS A 125 12.50 -17.66 16.89
CA CYS A 125 12.46 -16.20 16.99
C CYS A 125 13.10 -15.52 15.76
N VAL A 126 14.21 -16.08 15.25
CA VAL A 126 14.87 -15.59 14.03
C VAL A 126 13.96 -15.81 12.82
N GLY A 127 13.41 -17.02 12.65
CA GLY A 127 12.45 -17.32 11.58
C GLY A 127 11.21 -16.44 11.64
N TYR A 128 10.69 -16.18 12.84
CA TYR A 128 9.58 -15.26 13.06
C TYR A 128 9.94 -13.83 12.63
N GLY A 129 11.12 -13.34 13.02
CA GLY A 129 11.63 -12.03 12.61
C GLY A 129 11.84 -11.90 11.11
N PHE A 130 12.15 -12.98 10.40
CA PHE A 130 12.18 -12.99 8.93
C PHE A 130 10.78 -12.89 8.31
N CYS A 131 9.76 -13.47 8.94
CA CYS A 131 8.39 -13.48 8.41
C CYS A 131 7.55 -12.25 8.79
N LEU A 132 7.81 -11.63 9.94
CA LEU A 132 6.98 -10.54 10.48
C LEU A 132 7.81 -9.30 10.88
N GLY A 133 9.09 -9.31 10.54
CA GLY A 133 10.00 -8.22 10.82
C GLY A 133 10.52 -8.24 12.25
N ASN A 134 11.53 -7.42 12.49
CA ASN A 134 12.14 -7.22 13.80
C ASN A 134 11.44 -6.07 14.57
N PRO A 135 11.16 -6.21 15.87
CA PRO A 135 10.46 -5.17 16.63
C PRO A 135 11.25 -3.88 16.82
N VAL A 136 12.57 -3.98 16.93
CA VAL A 136 13.46 -2.81 17.01
C VAL A 136 13.44 -2.06 15.68
N LEU A 137 13.54 -2.77 14.56
CA LEU A 137 13.49 -2.15 13.23
C LEU A 137 12.11 -1.54 12.94
N ALA A 138 11.02 -2.17 13.37
CA ALA A 138 9.67 -1.62 13.25
C ALA A 138 9.54 -0.28 13.99
N LEU A 139 10.06 -0.18 15.21
CA LEU A 139 10.06 1.06 16.01
C LEU A 139 10.96 2.14 15.39
N LEU A 140 12.17 1.78 14.95
CA LEU A 140 13.08 2.71 14.29
C LEU A 140 12.49 3.25 12.98
N SER A 141 11.89 2.35 12.18
CA SER A 141 11.22 2.68 10.94
C SER A 141 10.00 3.60 11.16
N ARG A 142 9.20 3.33 12.20
CA ARG A 142 8.07 4.21 12.58
C ARG A 142 8.53 5.62 12.95
N ASN A 143 9.60 5.74 13.72
CA ASN A 143 10.17 7.04 14.07
C ASN A 143 10.75 7.76 12.85
N HIS A 144 11.37 7.01 11.93
CA HIS A 144 11.89 7.53 10.68
C HIS A 144 10.76 8.09 9.81
N VAL A 145 9.68 7.34 9.58
CA VAL A 145 8.50 7.81 8.83
C VAL A 145 7.89 9.04 9.48
N LYS A 146 7.72 9.04 10.81
CA LYS A 146 7.20 10.20 11.54
C LYS A 146 8.05 11.46 11.30
N ASN A 147 9.37 11.32 11.33
CA ASN A 147 10.28 12.45 11.11
C ASN A 147 10.29 12.88 9.63
N TYR A 148 10.28 11.93 8.70
CA TYR A 148 10.21 12.19 7.27
C TYR A 148 8.95 12.99 6.93
N LEU A 149 7.76 12.50 7.33
CA LEU A 149 6.49 13.18 7.08
C LEU A 149 6.44 14.58 7.72
N LYS A 150 6.93 14.73 8.96
CA LYS A 150 6.99 16.05 9.62
C LYS A 150 7.93 17.03 8.90
N THR A 151 9.01 16.53 8.31
CA THR A 151 10.01 17.36 7.63
C THR A 151 9.51 17.81 6.26
N ASN A 152 8.91 16.89 5.49
CA ASN A 152 8.48 17.16 4.11
C ASN A 152 7.07 17.76 4.02
N TYR A 153 6.19 17.45 4.97
CA TYR A 153 4.76 17.83 4.93
C TYR A 153 4.34 18.52 6.23
N SER A 154 5.02 19.62 6.55
CA SER A 154 4.93 20.27 7.87
C SER A 154 3.56 20.91 8.20
N THR A 155 2.72 21.20 7.20
CA THR A 155 1.38 21.77 7.42
C THR A 155 0.30 20.69 7.59
N GLU A 156 0.63 19.43 7.34
CA GLU A 156 -0.31 18.32 7.39
C GLU A 156 -0.24 17.59 8.73
N THR A 157 -1.39 17.07 9.18
CA THR A 157 -1.45 16.30 10.42
C THR A 157 -1.55 14.82 10.12
N PHE A 158 -0.45 14.10 10.34
CA PHE A 158 -0.40 12.65 10.25
C PHE A 158 -0.64 11.99 11.60
N SER A 159 -1.49 10.98 11.60
CA SER A 159 -1.91 10.20 12.76
C SER A 159 -1.85 8.70 12.46
N SER A 160 -1.91 7.87 13.51
CA SER A 160 -2.02 6.41 13.39
C SER A 160 -0.95 5.71 12.52
N ILE A 161 0.33 6.04 12.70
CA ILE A 161 1.44 5.38 11.98
C ILE A 161 1.64 3.96 12.54
N CYS A 162 1.13 2.98 11.80
CA CYS A 162 1.16 1.56 12.16
C CYS A 162 2.07 0.79 11.19
N PRO A 163 3.22 0.24 11.66
CA PRO A 163 4.11 -0.53 10.80
C PRO A 163 3.62 -1.97 10.64
N GLY A 164 3.43 -2.41 9.39
CA GLY A 164 3.42 -3.79 8.96
C GLY A 164 4.74 -4.16 8.28
N TYR A 165 5.05 -5.45 8.18
CA TYR A 165 6.26 -5.93 7.52
C TYR A 165 5.91 -6.70 6.24
N ASP A 166 6.53 -6.30 5.13
CA ASP A 166 6.47 -7.03 3.87
C ASP A 166 7.74 -7.87 3.70
N VAL A 167 7.56 -9.19 3.78
CA VAL A 167 8.63 -10.18 3.62
C VAL A 167 9.20 -10.19 2.21
N MET A 168 8.38 -9.94 1.18
CA MET A 168 8.81 -10.02 -0.22
C MET A 168 9.80 -8.90 -0.54
N GLN A 169 9.54 -7.70 -0.03
CA GLN A 169 10.42 -6.54 -0.22
C GLN A 169 11.51 -6.41 0.86
N GLY A 170 11.30 -7.08 2.00
CA GLY A 170 12.10 -6.88 3.21
C GLY A 170 11.99 -5.45 3.72
N ALA A 171 10.76 -4.93 3.73
CA ALA A 171 10.44 -3.52 3.98
C ALA A 171 9.30 -3.38 5.01
N TYR A 172 9.19 -2.21 5.63
CA TYR A 172 8.09 -1.87 6.51
C TYR A 172 7.10 -0.95 5.80
N ILE A 173 5.84 -1.35 5.78
CA ILE A 173 4.72 -0.61 5.23
C ILE A 173 4.03 0.11 6.38
N HIS A 174 3.87 1.42 6.28
CA HIS A 174 3.25 2.24 7.30
C HIS A 174 1.93 2.80 6.80
N SER A 175 0.82 2.30 7.33
CA SER A 175 -0.47 2.95 7.15
C SER A 175 -0.47 4.24 7.98
N CYS A 176 -0.64 5.37 7.33
CA CYS A 176 -0.64 6.71 7.92
C CYS A 176 -1.99 7.38 7.63
N ALA A 177 -2.67 7.85 8.67
CA ALA A 177 -3.91 8.60 8.53
C ALA A 177 -3.60 10.09 8.44
N VAL A 178 -3.85 10.71 7.29
CA VAL A 178 -3.68 12.15 7.06
C VAL A 178 -5.02 12.87 7.16
N HIS A 179 -5.03 14.03 7.81
CA HIS A 179 -6.21 14.87 7.99
C HIS A 179 -6.13 16.05 7.02
N THR A 180 -6.92 16.01 5.94
CA THR A 180 -6.90 17.04 4.90
C THR A 180 -8.33 17.55 4.71
N ASN A 181 -8.54 18.86 4.80
CA ASN A 181 -9.85 19.53 4.62
C ASN A 181 -11.00 18.96 5.48
N GLY A 182 -10.69 18.42 6.67
CA GLY A 182 -11.68 17.84 7.57
C GLY A 182 -12.05 16.38 7.29
N GLU A 183 -11.44 15.76 6.26
CA GLU A 183 -11.55 14.33 5.97
C GLU A 183 -10.28 13.58 6.39
N ILE A 184 -10.43 12.28 6.68
CA ILE A 184 -9.31 11.40 7.04
C ILE A 184 -9.05 10.46 5.87
N HIS A 185 -7.84 10.52 5.32
CA HIS A 185 -7.38 9.61 4.28
C HIS A 185 -6.29 8.70 4.84
N THR A 186 -6.26 7.44 4.39
CA THR A 186 -5.18 6.51 4.76
C THR A 186 -4.24 6.37 3.57
N VAL A 187 -2.98 6.71 3.77
CA VAL A 187 -1.89 6.60 2.80
C VAL A 187 -0.83 5.62 3.31
N GLN A 188 -0.08 5.00 2.42
CA GLN A 188 0.97 4.05 2.79
C GLN A 188 2.34 4.66 2.54
N VAL A 189 3.25 4.54 3.50
CA VAL A 189 4.67 4.90 3.32
C VAL A 189 5.49 3.64 3.48
N ILE A 190 6.28 3.27 2.47
CA ILE A 190 7.11 2.06 2.50
C ILE A 190 8.55 2.45 2.76
N THR A 191 9.19 1.75 3.70
CA THR A 191 10.57 2.03 4.08
C THR A 191 11.42 0.77 4.16
N LYS A 192 12.69 0.90 3.77
CA LYS A 192 13.72 -0.12 3.96
C LYS A 192 14.91 0.48 4.69
N GLY A 193 15.00 0.20 5.98
CA GLY A 193 15.98 0.85 6.86
C GLY A 193 15.66 2.35 7.04
N LYS A 194 16.53 3.22 6.52
CA LYS A 194 16.39 4.69 6.57
C LYS A 194 16.00 5.30 5.22
N THR A 195 15.66 4.46 4.25
CA THR A 195 15.25 4.90 2.92
C THR A 195 13.74 4.76 2.80
N VAL A 196 13.06 5.82 2.38
CA VAL A 196 11.67 5.76 1.91
C VAL A 196 11.72 5.24 0.49
N LEU A 197 11.04 4.13 0.24
CA LEU A 197 10.93 3.51 -1.08
C LEU A 197 9.71 4.02 -1.84
N GLU A 198 8.62 4.25 -1.11
CA GLU A 198 7.34 4.70 -1.67
C GLU A 198 6.68 5.66 -0.67
N ASP A 199 6.15 6.75 -1.19
CA ASP A 199 5.47 7.80 -0.44
C ASP A 199 4.04 7.95 -0.95
N GLY A 200 3.13 7.16 -0.38
CA GLY A 200 1.73 7.19 -0.79
C GLY A 200 1.01 8.50 -0.47
N TYR A 201 1.58 9.39 0.38
CA TYR A 201 1.02 10.74 0.52
C TYR A 201 1.34 11.58 -0.70
N PHE A 202 2.60 11.53 -1.16
CA PHE A 202 3.01 12.14 -2.43
C PHE A 202 2.12 11.64 -3.59
N ASP A 203 1.91 10.32 -3.68
CA ASP A 203 1.07 9.73 -4.75
C ASP A 203 -0.40 10.17 -4.64
N TYR A 204 -0.93 10.26 -3.42
CA TYR A 204 -2.29 10.74 -3.17
C TYR A 204 -2.47 12.20 -3.62
N VAL A 205 -1.55 13.08 -3.25
CA VAL A 205 -1.61 14.51 -3.57
C VAL A 205 -1.38 14.75 -5.06
N SER A 206 -0.37 14.10 -5.65
CA SER A 206 -0.08 14.21 -7.08
C SER A 206 -1.24 13.69 -7.93
N GLY A 207 -1.82 12.52 -7.58
CA GLY A 207 -2.97 11.95 -8.25
C GLY A 207 -4.19 12.87 -8.24
N ARG A 208 -4.51 13.47 -7.09
CA ARG A 208 -5.60 14.45 -6.98
C ARG A 208 -5.37 15.72 -7.80
N THR A 209 -4.14 16.21 -7.80
CA THR A 209 -3.74 17.41 -8.56
C THR A 209 -3.94 17.15 -10.06
N VAL A 210 -3.48 16.00 -10.53
CA VAL A 210 -3.68 15.52 -11.90
C VAL A 210 -5.16 15.37 -12.24
N ASP A 211 -5.94 14.74 -11.36
CA ASP A 211 -7.38 14.51 -11.57
C ASP A 211 -8.16 15.83 -11.64
N ARG A 212 -7.81 16.82 -10.82
CA ARG A 212 -8.45 18.15 -10.81
C ARG A 212 -8.16 18.90 -12.09
N ALA A 213 -6.89 19.01 -12.50
CA ALA A 213 -6.50 19.65 -13.75
C ALA A 213 -7.17 18.98 -14.96
N ARG A 214 -7.18 17.63 -14.98
CA ARG A 214 -7.89 16.85 -16.00
C ARG A 214 -9.39 17.17 -16.03
N THR A 215 -10.05 17.25 -14.87
CA THR A 215 -11.49 17.51 -14.79
C THR A 215 -11.85 18.91 -15.25
N GLU A 216 -11.05 19.92 -14.90
CA GLU A 216 -11.22 21.30 -15.33
C GLU A 216 -11.11 21.43 -16.86
N LEU A 217 -10.03 20.88 -17.44
CA LEU A 217 -9.83 20.86 -18.88
C LEU A 217 -10.97 20.13 -19.60
N MET A 218 -11.40 18.97 -19.09
CA MET A 218 -12.49 18.20 -19.67
C MET A 218 -13.83 18.93 -19.61
N THR A 219 -14.06 19.72 -18.57
CA THR A 219 -15.27 20.55 -18.44
C THR A 219 -15.30 21.62 -19.52
N VAL A 220 -14.16 22.28 -19.77
CA VAL A 220 -14.01 23.28 -20.84
C VAL A 220 -14.29 22.66 -22.21
N ILE A 221 -13.64 21.53 -22.53
CA ILE A 221 -13.78 20.90 -23.85
C ILE A 221 -15.23 20.42 -24.09
N ARG A 222 -15.89 19.87 -23.06
CA ARG A 222 -17.30 19.45 -23.15
C ARG A 222 -18.30 20.59 -23.38
N THR A 223 -17.89 21.86 -23.25
CA THR A 223 -18.79 22.98 -23.64
C THR A 223 -18.94 23.13 -25.14
N VAL A 224 -18.01 22.56 -25.92
CA VAL A 224 -17.93 22.74 -27.38
C VAL A 224 -17.93 21.42 -28.17
N THR A 225 -17.93 20.26 -27.50
CA THR A 225 -18.07 18.96 -28.16
C THR A 225 -18.83 17.95 -27.29
N ASP A 226 -19.68 17.14 -27.95
CA ASP A 226 -20.40 16.02 -27.37
C ASP A 226 -19.71 14.67 -27.62
N SER A 227 -18.56 14.67 -28.32
CA SER A 227 -17.82 13.44 -28.63
C SER A 227 -17.37 12.73 -27.36
N PRO A 228 -17.36 11.38 -27.33
CA PRO A 228 -16.73 10.63 -26.25
C PRO A 228 -15.26 11.04 -26.10
N LEU A 229 -14.88 11.48 -24.91
CA LEU A 229 -13.52 11.92 -24.58
C LEU A 229 -12.89 10.92 -23.62
N THR A 230 -11.71 10.41 -23.95
CA THR A 230 -10.91 9.55 -23.08
C THR A 230 -9.65 10.30 -22.66
N PRO A 231 -9.63 10.92 -21.46
CA PRO A 231 -8.50 11.70 -21.02
C PRO A 231 -7.44 10.83 -20.34
N TYR A 232 -6.19 11.18 -20.59
CA TYR A 232 -4.99 10.69 -19.94
C TYR A 232 -4.13 11.89 -19.57
N THR A 233 -3.40 11.82 -18.46
CA THR A 233 -2.57 12.94 -18.01
C THR A 233 -1.31 12.38 -17.39
N THR A 234 -0.17 12.94 -17.76
CA THR A 234 1.13 12.54 -17.22
C THR A 234 1.86 13.77 -16.72
N PRO A 235 2.78 13.61 -15.76
CA PRO A 235 3.78 14.62 -15.50
C PRO A 235 4.61 14.91 -16.77
N SER A 236 5.02 16.15 -16.97
CA SER A 236 5.93 16.56 -18.04
C SER A 236 7.37 16.20 -17.67
N VAL A 237 8.15 15.76 -18.66
CA VAL A 237 9.56 15.36 -18.51
C VAL A 237 10.45 16.54 -18.11
N ASN A 238 10.02 17.77 -18.41
CA ASN A 238 10.74 19.01 -18.08
C ASN A 238 10.18 19.74 -16.86
N GLY A 239 9.36 19.07 -16.04
CA GLY A 239 8.96 19.65 -14.76
C GLY A 239 10.18 19.84 -13.85
N PRO A 240 10.16 20.83 -12.95
CA PRO A 240 11.20 20.98 -11.96
C PRO A 240 11.39 19.65 -11.21
N ASP A 241 12.59 19.42 -10.66
CA ASP A 241 12.81 18.34 -9.68
C ASP A 241 11.75 18.36 -8.56
N ALA A 242 11.05 19.49 -8.35
CA ALA A 242 9.88 19.67 -7.49
C ALA A 242 8.63 18.83 -7.86
N LEU A 243 8.58 18.12 -9.00
CA LEU A 243 7.64 16.99 -9.14
C LEU A 243 8.01 15.82 -8.21
N THR A 244 9.12 15.88 -7.47
CA THR A 244 9.43 14.99 -6.34
C THR A 244 9.14 15.62 -4.97
N GLU A 245 8.67 16.87 -4.93
CA GLU A 245 8.31 17.61 -3.71
C GLU A 245 6.89 18.21 -3.88
N THR A 246 5.84 17.45 -3.55
CA THR A 246 4.50 18.05 -3.46
C THR A 246 4.45 18.98 -2.26
N LEU A 247 3.97 20.21 -2.47
CA LEU A 247 3.77 21.16 -1.38
C LEU A 247 2.55 20.76 -0.56
N SER A 248 2.53 21.25 0.66
CA SER A 248 1.75 20.74 1.75
C SER A 248 0.28 21.20 1.75
N SER A 249 -0.23 21.76 0.64
CA SER A 249 -1.65 22.05 0.47
C SER A 249 -2.11 21.92 -0.99
N ASP A 250 -3.38 21.58 -1.20
CA ASP A 250 -4.03 21.52 -2.52
C ASP A 250 -3.96 22.84 -3.30
N GLY A 251 -3.95 23.97 -2.58
CA GLY A 251 -3.84 25.30 -3.18
C GLY A 251 -2.41 25.60 -3.64
N ASP A 252 -1.43 25.08 -2.92
CA ASP A 252 -0.03 25.23 -3.32
C ASP A 252 0.23 24.38 -4.57
N ASN A 253 -0.22 23.12 -4.63
CA ASN A 253 0.00 22.23 -5.78
C ASN A 253 -0.60 22.72 -7.12
N LEU A 254 -1.36 23.82 -7.14
CA LEU A 254 -1.68 24.55 -8.36
C LEU A 254 -0.43 25.00 -9.13
N PHE A 255 0.72 25.23 -8.46
CA PHE A 255 1.99 25.53 -9.15
C PHE A 255 2.50 24.35 -9.99
N LEU A 256 1.97 23.13 -9.80
CA LEU A 256 2.34 21.94 -10.59
C LEU A 256 1.54 21.83 -11.89
N TYR A 257 0.42 22.56 -12.02
CA TYR A 257 -0.42 22.52 -13.22
C TYR A 257 0.36 22.88 -14.49
N PRO A 258 1.29 23.86 -14.46
CA PRO A 258 2.15 24.18 -15.59
C PRO A 258 3.19 23.09 -15.94
N TYR A 259 3.15 21.92 -15.32
CA TYR A 259 4.06 20.81 -15.60
C TYR A 259 3.32 19.49 -15.85
N LEU A 260 2.01 19.51 -16.07
CA LEU A 260 1.22 18.33 -16.46
C LEU A 260 0.94 18.32 -17.97
N ASN A 261 1.34 17.24 -18.65
CA ASN A 261 0.94 16.99 -20.02
C ASN A 261 -0.44 16.33 -20.04
N HIS A 262 -1.39 16.95 -20.72
CA HIS A 262 -2.72 16.38 -20.90
C HIS A 262 -2.84 15.76 -22.29
N TYR A 263 -3.29 14.52 -22.33
CA TYR A 263 -3.59 13.76 -23.54
C TYR A 263 -5.07 13.46 -23.59
N ILE A 264 -5.77 13.87 -24.63
CA ILE A 264 -7.21 13.61 -24.75
C ILE A 264 -7.45 12.90 -26.06
N ALA A 265 -7.96 11.67 -25.97
CA ALA A 265 -8.38 10.91 -27.14
C ALA A 265 -9.87 11.14 -27.43
N PHE A 266 -10.21 11.28 -28.71
CA PHE A 266 -11.58 11.42 -29.19
C PHE A 266 -11.75 10.66 -30.50
N ASP A 267 -12.98 10.18 -30.71
CA ASP A 267 -13.40 9.58 -31.98
C ASP A 267 -14.14 10.65 -32.80
N PHE A 268 -13.62 10.97 -33.99
CA PHE A 268 -14.40 11.69 -35.00
C PHE A 268 -14.82 10.72 -36.11
N GLU A 269 -16.00 10.95 -36.67
CA GLU A 269 -16.46 10.27 -37.87
C GLU A 269 -15.92 10.92 -39.16
N THR A 270 -15.08 11.96 -39.07
CA THR A 270 -14.76 12.84 -40.21
C THR A 270 -13.54 12.36 -41.02
N PRO A 271 -13.68 12.17 -42.36
CA PRO A 271 -12.66 11.50 -43.16
C PRO A 271 -11.59 12.39 -43.82
N ILE A 272 -11.63 13.73 -43.69
CA ILE A 272 -10.69 14.64 -44.37
C ILE A 272 -10.05 15.68 -43.45
N GLN A 273 -8.77 16.00 -43.70
CA GLN A 273 -7.94 16.91 -42.90
C GLN A 273 -8.56 18.30 -42.68
N SER A 274 -9.26 18.85 -43.68
CA SER A 274 -9.92 20.15 -43.53
C SER A 274 -11.05 20.11 -42.50
N GLN A 275 -11.88 19.05 -42.51
CA GLN A 275 -12.93 18.84 -41.52
C GLN A 275 -12.37 18.52 -40.13
N PHE A 276 -11.15 17.98 -40.07
CA PHE A 276 -10.46 17.75 -38.81
C PHE A 276 -10.00 19.07 -38.17
N SER A 277 -9.40 19.97 -38.95
CA SER A 277 -9.04 21.31 -38.47
C SER A 277 -10.26 22.08 -37.99
N ASP A 278 -11.36 22.05 -38.76
CA ASP A 278 -12.62 22.71 -38.42
C ASP A 278 -13.25 22.13 -37.13
N ALA A 279 -13.11 20.82 -36.88
CA ALA A 279 -13.61 20.17 -35.66
C ALA A 279 -12.76 20.49 -34.41
N CYS A 280 -11.47 20.78 -34.59
CA CYS A 280 -10.56 21.11 -33.48
C CYS A 280 -10.59 22.60 -33.11
N GLU A 281 -10.93 23.49 -34.04
CA GLU A 281 -10.92 24.94 -33.82
C GLU A 281 -11.81 25.39 -32.63
N PRO A 282 -13.05 24.89 -32.45
CA PRO A 282 -13.86 25.24 -31.28
C PRO A 282 -13.22 24.79 -29.96
N ILE A 283 -12.53 23.65 -29.96
CA ILE A 283 -11.84 23.09 -28.80
C ILE A 283 -10.64 23.98 -28.42
N VAL A 284 -9.80 24.33 -29.40
CA VAL A 284 -8.67 25.26 -29.21
C VAL A 284 -9.15 26.59 -28.64
N LYS A 285 -10.22 27.14 -29.22
CA LYS A 285 -10.79 28.42 -28.79
C LYS A 285 -11.33 28.35 -27.36
N ALA A 286 -12.08 27.30 -27.01
CA ALA A 286 -12.59 27.12 -25.65
C ALA A 286 -11.46 27.02 -24.62
N ILE A 287 -10.36 26.33 -24.96
CA ILE A 287 -9.19 26.21 -24.09
C ILE A 287 -8.50 27.57 -23.93
N LEU A 288 -8.28 28.32 -25.02
CA LEU A 288 -7.70 29.68 -24.97
C LEU A 288 -8.55 30.66 -24.14
N GLU A 289 -9.88 30.58 -24.27
CA GLU A 289 -10.81 31.47 -23.56
C GLU A 289 -11.01 31.08 -22.09
N SER A 290 -10.67 29.85 -21.70
CA SER A 290 -10.81 29.38 -20.31
C SER A 290 -9.79 29.98 -19.34
N GLY A 291 -8.69 30.54 -19.86
CA GLY A 291 -7.60 31.09 -19.06
C GLY A 291 -6.69 30.04 -18.42
N ILE A 292 -6.83 28.76 -18.78
CA ILE A 292 -5.88 27.70 -18.42
C ILE A 292 -4.53 28.03 -19.08
N SER A 293 -3.42 27.98 -18.33
CA SER A 293 -2.08 28.28 -18.85
C SER A 293 -1.47 27.09 -19.59
N PHE A 294 -1.00 27.30 -20.83
CA PHE A 294 -0.33 26.28 -21.66
C PHE A 294 0.73 26.89 -22.60
N SER A 295 1.80 26.14 -22.90
CA SER A 295 2.81 26.53 -23.91
C SER A 295 2.41 26.10 -25.32
N SER A 296 1.77 24.93 -25.45
CA SER A 296 1.37 24.41 -26.76
C SER A 296 0.12 23.55 -26.70
N ILE A 297 -0.63 23.59 -27.80
CA ILE A 297 -1.75 22.69 -28.07
C ILE A 297 -1.44 21.98 -29.38
N THR A 298 -1.27 20.66 -29.33
CA THR A 298 -0.99 19.84 -30.51
C THR A 298 -2.09 18.83 -30.73
N PHE A 299 -2.67 18.82 -31.93
CA PHE A 299 -3.64 17.82 -32.35
C PHE A 299 -2.96 16.80 -33.28
N PHE A 300 -3.06 15.54 -32.92
CA PHE A 300 -2.66 14.39 -33.73
C PHE A 300 -3.90 13.61 -34.17
N GLY A 301 -3.93 13.10 -35.40
CA GLY A 301 -5.12 12.44 -35.93
C GLY A 301 -4.86 11.52 -37.11
N GLY A 302 -5.46 10.32 -37.12
CA GLY A 302 -5.30 9.36 -38.21
C GLY A 302 -6.34 8.23 -38.22
N LYS A 303 -6.44 7.53 -39.36
CA LYS A 303 -7.37 6.40 -39.53
C LYS A 303 -6.79 5.12 -38.93
N GLY A 304 -7.47 4.54 -37.93
CA GLY A 304 -7.10 3.24 -37.36
C GLY A 304 -7.33 2.10 -38.34
N GLN A 305 -6.26 1.37 -38.70
CA GLN A 305 -6.31 0.30 -39.71
C GLN A 305 -7.29 -0.86 -39.39
N LYS A 306 -7.59 -1.10 -38.10
CA LYS A 306 -8.44 -2.24 -37.67
C LYS A 306 -9.91 -1.89 -37.45
N THR A 307 -10.23 -0.64 -37.17
CA THR A 307 -11.57 -0.26 -36.67
C THR A 307 -12.33 0.63 -37.65
N ASN A 308 -11.70 1.08 -38.74
CA ASN A 308 -12.26 2.09 -39.67
C ASN A 308 -12.62 3.42 -38.97
N THR A 309 -12.23 3.57 -37.69
CA THR A 309 -12.43 4.74 -36.84
C THR A 309 -11.20 5.63 -36.94
N PHE A 310 -11.40 6.94 -36.98
CA PHE A 310 -10.31 7.88 -36.85
C PHE A 310 -10.03 8.10 -35.37
N MET A 311 -8.78 7.87 -34.96
CA MET A 311 -8.32 8.13 -33.60
C MET A 311 -7.52 9.41 -33.59
N TYR A 312 -7.79 10.24 -32.61
CA TYR A 312 -7.16 11.53 -32.45
C TYR A 312 -6.65 11.70 -31.04
N GLN A 313 -5.57 12.46 -30.88
CA GLN A 313 -4.95 12.77 -29.60
C GLN A 313 -4.64 14.26 -29.54
N LEU A 314 -5.26 14.95 -28.59
CA LEU A 314 -4.90 16.31 -28.20
C LEU A 314 -3.83 16.23 -27.12
N THR A 315 -2.66 16.83 -27.38
CA THR A 315 -1.60 17.03 -26.38
C THR A 315 -1.56 18.49 -26.01
N ILE A 316 -1.79 18.80 -24.74
CA ILE A 316 -1.62 20.13 -24.19
C ILE A 316 -0.34 20.12 -23.36
N THR A 317 0.66 20.85 -23.82
CA THR A 317 1.92 21.05 -23.10
C THR A 317 1.81 22.34 -22.31
N PRO A 318 2.13 22.34 -21.02
CA PRO A 318 1.98 23.51 -20.20
C PRO A 318 3.15 24.52 -20.32
N GLU A 319 2.93 25.76 -19.87
CA GLU A 319 3.84 26.90 -20.07
C GLU A 319 5.14 26.74 -19.25
N THR A 320 6.30 26.60 -19.91
CA THR A 320 7.63 26.42 -19.28
C THR A 320 8.61 27.53 -19.68
N ASP A 321 8.17 28.79 -19.77
CA ASP A 321 8.90 29.97 -20.29
C ASP A 321 8.85 30.18 -21.83
N VAL A 322 7.64 30.21 -22.42
CA VAL A 322 7.52 30.59 -23.85
C VAL A 322 6.51 31.72 -24.03
N THR A 323 7.00 32.90 -24.42
CA THR A 323 6.23 34.13 -24.68
C THR A 323 5.27 34.06 -25.88
N THR A 324 5.15 32.90 -26.52
CA THR A 324 4.34 32.67 -27.71
C THR A 324 3.65 31.32 -27.60
N VAL A 325 2.34 31.35 -27.37
CA VAL A 325 1.46 30.19 -27.50
C VAL A 325 1.54 29.70 -28.95
N SER A 326 1.96 28.44 -29.15
CA SER A 326 1.97 27.81 -30.47
C SER A 326 0.96 26.68 -30.52
N TYR A 327 0.21 26.59 -31.61
CA TYR A 327 -0.68 25.46 -31.88
C TYR A 327 -0.29 24.83 -33.20
N GLN A 328 -0.33 23.49 -33.25
CA GLN A 328 -0.08 22.73 -34.46
C GLN A 328 -1.12 21.63 -34.60
N VAL A 329 -1.64 21.47 -35.82
CA VAL A 329 -2.49 20.35 -36.20
C VAL A 329 -1.68 19.49 -37.16
N ILE A 330 -1.24 18.32 -36.69
CA ILE A 330 -0.38 17.42 -37.45
C ILE A 330 -1.25 16.29 -38.01
N PRO A 331 -1.53 16.27 -39.34
CA PRO A 331 -2.19 15.13 -39.97
C PRO A 331 -1.27 13.90 -39.96
N PHE A 332 -1.81 12.70 -39.75
CA PHE A 332 -1.08 11.47 -40.04
C PHE A 332 -0.78 11.35 -41.55
N ASP A 333 0.49 11.10 -41.87
CA ASP A 333 0.81 10.04 -42.81
C ASP A 333 1.26 8.79 -42.03
N GLU A 334 1.36 7.66 -42.72
CA GLU A 334 1.65 6.34 -42.14
C GLU A 334 3.01 6.28 -41.41
N GLU A 335 3.96 7.14 -41.78
CA GLU A 335 5.30 7.23 -41.17
C GLU A 335 5.23 7.86 -39.77
N ALA A 336 4.45 8.93 -39.60
CA ALA A 336 4.31 9.63 -38.31
C ALA A 336 3.69 8.75 -37.19
N TYR A 337 2.84 7.77 -37.53
CA TYR A 337 2.28 6.84 -36.54
C TYR A 337 3.30 5.85 -36.00
N GLN A 338 4.13 5.32 -36.89
CA GLN A 338 5.10 4.27 -36.57
C GLN A 338 6.23 4.84 -35.71
N GLU A 339 6.63 6.08 -35.94
CA GLU A 339 7.58 6.81 -35.08
C GLU A 339 7.01 7.05 -33.66
N LEU A 340 5.71 7.31 -33.51
CA LEU A 340 5.08 7.51 -32.20
C LEU A 340 4.92 6.23 -31.37
N GLN A 341 4.86 5.05 -32.01
CA GLN A 341 4.75 3.77 -31.30
C GLN A 341 6.10 3.18 -30.86
N ASN A 342 7.22 3.67 -31.41
CA ASN A 342 8.57 3.24 -31.09
C ASN A 342 9.49 4.46 -30.91
N PRO A 343 9.51 5.10 -29.73
CA PRO A 343 10.37 6.25 -29.46
C PRO A 343 11.87 5.93 -29.50
#